data_AF-A0A142FK03-F1
#
_entry.id   AF-A0A142FK03-F1
#
_cell.length_a   1.000
_cell.length_b   1.000
_cell.length_c   1.000
_cell.angle_alpha   90.00
_cell.angle_beta   90.00
_cell.angle_gamma   90.00
#
_symmetry.space_group_name_H-M   'P 1'
#
loop_
_entity.id
_entity.type
_entity.pdbx_description
1 polymer ?
#
loop_
_entity_poly.entity_id
_entity_poly.type
_entity_poly.pdbx_seq_one_letter_code
_entity_poly.pdbx_strand_id
1 'polypeptide(L)'
;MKKIEKYIIILYYKYTKIKNLQCFKNKHLKFCQNLKLLGRIIISHEGINGTLSGKVDNINKYIKIMQENEIFKDIDFKITKYKKNAFNKLSIKIKKEIVNLKLDKDIDMLKIKSNYLNPKEFHENLKNNDNIIIDVRNHYEYQLGHFKNAINPKIKNFRELPLWVE
;
A
#
# COMPACT_ATOMS: atom_id res chain seq x y z
N MET A 1 19.51 28.87 2.30
CA MET A 1 18.42 28.40 3.21
C MET A 1 17.90 27.05 2.72
N LYS A 2 18.05 25.95 3.49
CA LYS A 2 17.43 24.66 3.16
C LYS A 2 15.90 24.83 3.20
N LYS A 3 15.20 24.60 2.09
CA LYS A 3 13.73 24.59 2.06
C LYS A 3 13.23 23.59 3.10
N ILE A 4 12.55 24.08 4.14
CA ILE A 4 11.84 23.23 5.10
C ILE A 4 10.93 22.30 4.29
N GLU A 5 11.11 20.99 4.43
CA GLU A 5 10.32 19.97 3.73
C GLU A 5 8.91 19.98 4.31
N LYS A 6 8.06 20.84 3.74
CA LYS A 6 6.69 21.10 4.23
C LYS A 6 5.69 20.02 3.85
N TYR A 7 6.06 19.06 3.00
CA TYR A 7 5.17 18.04 2.47
C TYR A 7 5.69 16.64 2.78
N ILE A 8 4.77 15.73 3.03
CA ILE A 8 5.06 14.30 3.16
C ILE A 8 4.12 13.50 2.27
N ILE A 9 4.64 12.35 1.85
CA ILE A 9 3.90 11.29 1.17
C ILE A 9 3.75 10.17 2.18
N ILE A 10 2.55 9.61 2.29
CA ILE A 10 2.29 8.40 3.06
C ILE A 10 1.82 7.31 2.11
N LEU A 11 2.34 6.10 2.31
CA LEU A 11 1.89 4.87 1.68
C LEU A 11 1.45 3.91 2.77
N TYR A 12 0.28 3.30 2.60
CA TYR A 12 -0.27 2.37 3.58
C TYR A 12 -1.29 1.43 2.95
N TYR A 13 -1.49 0.28 3.57
CA TYR A 13 -2.64 -0.58 3.31
C TYR A 13 -3.05 -1.27 4.61
N LYS A 14 -4.31 -1.73 4.67
CA LYS A 14 -4.83 -2.54 5.77
C LYS A 14 -5.93 -3.44 5.25
N TYR A 15 -5.78 -4.73 5.50
CA TYR A 15 -6.87 -5.68 5.39
C TYR A 15 -7.76 -5.55 6.62
N THR A 16 -9.04 -5.24 6.42
CA THR A 16 -10.05 -5.09 7.46
C THR A 16 -11.43 -5.07 6.81
N LYS A 17 -12.46 -5.54 7.51
CA LYS A 17 -13.82 -5.59 6.94
C LYS A 17 -14.47 -4.20 6.98
N ILE A 18 -14.65 -3.59 5.81
CA ILE A 18 -15.35 -2.30 5.68
C ILE A 18 -16.81 -2.55 5.26
N LYS A 19 -17.74 -2.15 6.12
CA LYS A 19 -19.19 -2.17 5.83
C LYS A 19 -19.61 -0.91 5.09
N ASN A 20 -20.63 -1.03 4.23
CA ASN A 20 -21.23 0.07 3.47
C ASN A 20 -20.18 0.97 2.76
N LEU A 21 -19.51 0.39 1.75
CA LEU A 21 -18.39 1.02 1.05
C LEU A 21 -18.71 2.40 0.48
N GLN A 22 -19.93 2.60 -0.01
CA GLN A 22 -20.32 3.88 -0.60
C GLN A 22 -20.43 4.99 0.45
N CYS A 23 -21.01 4.69 1.61
CA CYS A 23 -21.04 5.62 2.74
C CYS A 23 -19.63 5.92 3.23
N PHE A 24 -18.80 4.87 3.41
CA PHE A 24 -17.42 5.03 3.85
C PHE A 24 -16.60 5.89 2.86
N LYS A 25 -16.65 5.60 1.56
CA LYS A 25 -16.02 6.39 0.50
C LYS A 25 -16.40 7.87 0.58
N ASN A 26 -17.69 8.16 0.71
CA ASN A 26 -18.19 9.55 0.73
C ASN A 26 -17.69 10.30 1.98
N LYS A 27 -17.72 9.68 3.15
CA LYS A 27 -17.17 10.25 4.39
C LYS A 27 -15.65 10.47 4.27
N HIS A 28 -14.93 9.47 3.77
CA HIS A 28 -13.47 9.51 3.63
C HIS A 28 -13.01 10.55 2.61
N LEU A 29 -13.77 10.73 1.52
CA LEU A 29 -13.54 11.77 0.52
C LEU A 29 -13.63 13.16 1.14
N LYS A 30 -14.73 13.47 1.83
CA LYS A 30 -14.91 14.74 2.53
C LYS A 30 -13.81 14.98 3.56
N PHE A 31 -13.46 13.95 4.32
CA PHE A 31 -12.39 14.01 5.30
C PHE A 31 -11.04 14.40 4.67
N CYS A 32 -10.62 13.70 3.61
CA CYS A 32 -9.38 14.00 2.89
C CYS A 32 -9.41 15.40 2.24
N GLN A 33 -10.56 15.82 1.70
CA GLN A 33 -10.74 17.15 1.09
C GLN A 33 -10.62 18.28 2.12
N ASN A 34 -11.22 18.11 3.30
CA ASN A 34 -11.13 19.09 4.40
C ASN A 34 -9.68 19.28 4.86
N LEU A 35 -8.89 18.20 4.83
CA LEU A 35 -7.46 18.23 5.11
C LEU A 35 -6.59 18.65 3.90
N LYS A 36 -7.21 18.99 2.76
CA LYS A 36 -6.52 19.39 1.51
C LYS A 36 -5.48 18.35 1.05
N LEU A 37 -5.78 17.06 1.23
CA LEU A 37 -4.91 15.96 0.83
C LEU A 37 -5.13 15.57 -0.62
N LEU A 38 -4.06 15.24 -1.32
CA LEU A 38 -4.08 14.75 -2.69
C LEU A 38 -3.52 13.33 -2.73
N GLY A 39 -3.90 12.52 -3.72
CA GLY A 39 -3.45 11.13 -3.78
C GLY A 39 -4.49 10.17 -4.29
N ARG A 40 -4.26 8.89 -4.02
CA ARG A 40 -5.10 7.79 -4.49
C ARG A 40 -5.43 6.88 -3.32
N ILE A 41 -6.70 6.52 -3.19
CA ILE A 41 -7.17 5.53 -2.21
C ILE A 41 -8.07 4.53 -2.95
N ILE A 42 -7.80 3.25 -2.71
CA ILE A 42 -8.66 2.14 -3.10
C ILE A 42 -9.32 1.61 -1.84
N ILE A 43 -10.63 1.42 -1.92
CA ILE A 43 -11.46 0.88 -0.84
C ILE A 43 -12.12 -0.38 -1.38
N SER A 44 -12.09 -1.46 -0.61
CA SER A 44 -12.84 -2.68 -0.86
C SER A 44 -13.49 -3.17 0.45
N HIS A 45 -14.37 -4.15 0.35
CA HIS A 45 -14.88 -4.91 1.50
C HIS A 45 -13.76 -5.57 2.30
N GLU A 46 -12.63 -5.88 1.67
CA GLU A 46 -11.46 -6.47 2.33
C GLU A 46 -10.51 -5.45 2.96
N GLY A 47 -10.68 -4.14 2.72
CA GLY A 47 -9.83 -3.14 3.37
C GLY A 47 -9.62 -1.84 2.59
N ILE A 48 -8.48 -1.20 2.87
CA ILE A 48 -8.07 0.09 2.29
C ILE A 48 -6.61 0.05 1.86
N ASN A 49 -6.28 0.65 0.71
CA ASN A 49 -4.92 0.89 0.24
C ASN A 49 -4.82 2.34 -0.23
N GLY A 50 -3.84 3.08 0.27
CA GLY A 50 -3.73 4.50 -0.01
C GLY A 50 -2.30 4.99 -0.19
N THR A 51 -2.17 5.96 -1.09
CA THR A 51 -1.03 6.86 -1.17
C THR A 51 -1.53 8.29 -1.13
N LEU A 52 -1.20 9.04 -0.08
CA LEU A 52 -1.61 10.43 0.09
C LEU A 52 -0.39 11.33 0.20
N SER A 53 -0.55 12.57 -0.24
CA SER A 53 0.44 13.63 -0.11
C SER A 53 -0.24 14.90 0.37
N GLY A 54 0.43 15.61 1.27
CA GLY A 54 -0.08 16.83 1.86
C GLY A 54 0.97 17.51 2.73
N LYS A 55 0.58 18.64 3.33
CA LYS A 55 1.42 19.29 4.34
C LYS A 55 1.59 18.38 5.56
N VAL A 56 2.74 18.48 6.22
CA VAL A 56 3.08 17.67 7.42
C VAL A 56 1.92 17.65 8.42
N ASP A 57 1.41 18.82 8.84
CA ASP A 57 0.34 18.90 9.84
C ASP A 57 -0.96 18.24 9.39
N ASN A 58 -1.31 18.36 8.11
CA ASN A 58 -2.55 17.78 7.58
C ASN A 58 -2.46 16.26 7.50
N ILE A 59 -1.30 15.72 7.13
CA ILE A 59 -1.06 14.29 7.11
C ILE A 59 -0.97 13.73 8.54
N ASN A 60 -0.33 14.43 9.47
CA ASN A 60 -0.29 14.00 10.88
C ASN A 60 -1.71 13.95 11.48
N LYS A 61 -2.57 14.93 11.16
CA LYS A 61 -4.00 14.90 11.52
C LYS A 61 -4.72 13.70 10.89
N TYR A 62 -4.42 13.40 9.62
CA TYR A 62 -4.98 12.23 8.93
C TYR A 62 -4.59 10.92 9.63
N ILE A 63 -3.29 10.73 9.90
CA ILE A 63 -2.77 9.53 10.59
C ILE A 63 -3.43 9.38 11.95
N LYS A 64 -3.48 10.45 12.75
CA LYS A 64 -4.09 10.42 14.08
C LYS A 64 -5.55 9.95 14.04
N ILE A 65 -6.38 10.56 13.19
CA ILE A 65 -7.80 10.20 13.07
C ILE A 65 -7.99 8.77 12.53
N MET A 66 -7.11 8.33 11.63
CA MET A 66 -7.12 6.94 11.18
C MET A 66 -6.80 5.98 12.32
N GLN A 67 -5.83 6.30 13.18
CA GLN A 67 -5.43 5.47 14.31
C GLN A 67 -6.46 5.45 15.44
N GLU A 68 -7.28 6.50 15.59
CA GLU A 68 -8.40 6.55 16.54
C GLU A 68 -9.56 5.62 16.16
N ASN A 69 -9.64 5.21 14.89
CA ASN A 69 -10.66 4.27 14.42
C ASN A 69 -10.20 2.82 14.62
N GLU A 70 -10.94 2.04 15.39
CA GLU A 70 -10.60 0.65 15.75
C GLU A 70 -10.24 -0.24 14.54
N ILE A 71 -10.95 -0.12 13.42
CA ILE A 71 -10.70 -0.97 12.24
C ILE A 71 -9.45 -0.55 11.46
N PHE A 72 -8.91 0.65 11.73
CA PHE A 72 -7.72 1.23 11.12
C PHE A 72 -6.60 1.48 12.12
N LYS A 73 -6.78 1.02 13.36
CA LYS A 73 -5.71 0.94 14.34
C LYS A 73 -4.56 0.10 13.78
N ASP A 74 -3.34 0.49 14.12
CA ASP A 74 -2.11 -0.22 13.75
C ASP A 74 -1.88 -0.29 12.21
N ILE A 75 -2.37 0.70 11.45
CA ILE A 75 -1.89 0.89 10.09
C ILE A 75 -0.41 1.29 10.14
N ASP A 76 0.42 0.55 9.41
CA ASP A 76 1.81 0.94 9.15
C ASP A 76 1.83 2.00 8.04
N PHE A 77 2.00 3.26 8.43
CA PHE A 77 2.17 4.37 7.50
C PHE A 77 3.64 4.55 7.17
N LYS A 78 4.02 4.23 5.94
CA LYS A 78 5.35 4.52 5.42
C LYS A 78 5.42 5.99 5.00
N ILE A 79 6.20 6.78 5.74
CA ILE A 79 6.31 8.23 5.55
C ILE A 79 7.56 8.56 4.74
N THR A 80 7.42 9.41 3.72
CA THR A 80 8.53 9.94 2.93
C THR A 80 8.41 11.45 2.82
N LYS A 81 9.51 12.17 3.08
CA LYS A 81 9.55 13.63 2.94
C LYS A 81 9.62 14.02 1.47
N TYR A 82 8.95 15.12 1.13
CA TYR A 82 8.91 15.60 -0.25
C TYR A 82 8.84 17.13 -0.33
N LYS A 83 9.17 17.67 -1.51
CA LYS A 83 9.30 19.12 -1.72
C LYS A 83 7.97 19.82 -2.02
N LYS A 84 6.96 19.08 -2.49
CA LYS A 84 5.62 19.58 -2.89
C LYS A 84 4.59 18.45 -2.78
N ASN A 85 3.36 18.66 -3.24
CA ASN A 85 2.43 17.54 -3.42
C ASN A 85 2.90 16.63 -4.56
N ALA A 86 2.87 15.31 -4.34
CA ALA A 86 3.23 14.31 -5.35
C ALA A 86 2.09 13.99 -6.34
N PHE A 87 0.87 14.47 -6.06
CA PHE A 87 -0.32 14.20 -6.85
C PHE A 87 -1.05 15.50 -7.19
N ASN A 88 -1.70 15.53 -8.35
CA ASN A 88 -2.45 16.71 -8.81
C ASN A 88 -3.88 16.76 -8.26
N LYS A 89 -4.46 15.61 -7.92
CA LYS A 89 -5.84 15.49 -7.41
C LYS A 89 -5.99 14.34 -6.43
N LEU A 90 -7.03 14.39 -5.63
CA LEU A 90 -7.50 13.26 -4.83
C LEU A 90 -8.38 12.33 -5.69
N SER A 91 -8.15 11.03 -5.59
CA SER A 91 -8.99 10.01 -6.22
C SER A 91 -9.25 8.89 -5.22
N ILE A 92 -10.53 8.64 -4.92
CA ILE A 92 -10.96 7.53 -4.08
C ILE A 92 -11.88 6.63 -4.89
N LYS A 93 -11.52 5.35 -5.03
CA LYS A 93 -12.25 4.39 -5.85
C LYS A 93 -12.65 3.18 -5.00
N ILE A 94 -13.86 2.68 -5.23
CA ILE A 94 -14.26 1.36 -4.76
C ILE A 94 -13.82 0.34 -5.80
N LYS A 95 -13.20 -0.75 -5.35
CA LYS A 95 -12.76 -1.88 -6.16
C LYS A 95 -13.12 -3.19 -5.47
N LYS A 96 -13.06 -4.29 -6.23
CA LYS A 96 -13.24 -5.65 -5.68
C LYS A 96 -12.12 -6.01 -4.71
N GLU A 97 -10.89 -5.64 -5.06
CA GLU A 97 -9.69 -5.90 -4.26
C GLU A 97 -8.91 -4.60 -4.06
N ILE A 98 -8.26 -4.44 -2.91
CA ILE A 98 -7.31 -3.34 -2.67
C ILE A 98 -5.94 -3.59 -3.33
N VAL A 99 -5.64 -4.85 -3.62
CA VAL A 99 -4.52 -5.31 -4.45
C VAL A 99 -5.07 -6.39 -5.39
N ASN A 100 -5.11 -6.10 -6.69
CA ASN A 100 -5.82 -6.90 -7.68
C ASN A 100 -5.02 -8.14 -8.11
N LEU A 101 -5.25 -9.28 -7.46
CA LEU A 101 -4.68 -10.59 -7.77
C LEU A 101 -5.57 -11.40 -8.72
N LYS A 102 -6.91 -11.20 -8.69
CA LYS A 102 -7.89 -11.98 -9.47
C LYS A 102 -7.73 -13.50 -9.30
N LEU A 103 -7.71 -13.96 -8.06
CA LEU A 103 -7.72 -15.40 -7.79
C LEU A 103 -9.11 -15.99 -8.01
N ASP A 104 -9.18 -17.24 -8.48
CA ASP A 104 -10.46 -17.95 -8.66
C ASP A 104 -11.15 -18.27 -7.34
N LYS A 105 -10.38 -18.37 -6.24
CA LYS A 105 -10.87 -18.51 -4.88
C LYS A 105 -10.48 -17.29 -4.06
N ASP A 106 -11.47 -16.65 -3.44
CA ASP A 106 -11.24 -15.53 -2.54
C ASP A 106 -10.39 -15.98 -1.35
N ILE A 107 -9.28 -15.27 -1.12
CA ILE A 107 -8.38 -15.50 0.00
C ILE A 107 -8.70 -14.50 1.10
N ASP A 108 -9.08 -15.00 2.28
CA ASP A 108 -9.24 -14.14 3.47
C ASP A 108 -7.87 -13.88 4.11
N MET A 109 -7.25 -12.77 3.71
CA MET A 109 -5.94 -12.34 4.21
C MET A 109 -5.92 -12.08 5.73
N LEU A 110 -7.07 -11.97 6.39
CA LEU A 110 -7.17 -11.90 7.85
C LEU A 110 -6.92 -13.25 8.53
N LYS A 111 -7.07 -14.36 7.81
CA LYS A 111 -6.92 -15.73 8.34
C LYS A 111 -5.57 -16.36 8.00
N ILE A 112 -4.81 -15.75 7.10
CA ILE A 112 -3.48 -16.25 6.74
C ILE A 112 -2.49 -15.88 7.83
N LYS A 113 -1.83 -16.88 8.41
CA LYS A 113 -0.60 -16.66 9.17
C LYS A 113 0.49 -16.23 8.21
N SER A 114 0.89 -14.97 8.32
CA SER A 114 1.98 -14.41 7.57
C SER A 114 3.32 -14.76 8.21
N ASN A 115 4.21 -15.40 7.45
CA ASN A 115 5.61 -15.58 7.82
C ASN A 115 6.38 -14.32 7.39
N TYR A 116 6.24 -13.23 8.14
CA TYR A 116 6.98 -12.00 7.88
C TYR A 116 8.42 -12.13 8.39
N LEU A 117 9.38 -11.83 7.52
CA LEU A 117 10.77 -11.62 7.91
C LEU A 117 11.01 -10.12 8.09
N ASN A 118 11.67 -9.76 9.18
CA ASN A 118 12.19 -8.40 9.33
C ASN A 118 13.37 -8.16 8.36
N PRO A 119 13.79 -6.89 8.13
CA PRO A 119 14.85 -6.59 7.15
C PRO A 119 16.17 -7.33 7.38
N LYS A 120 16.55 -7.58 8.64
CA LYS A 120 17.79 -8.30 8.99
C LYS A 120 17.66 -9.78 8.67
N GLU A 121 16.56 -10.40 9.07
CA GLU A 121 16.24 -11.79 8.76
C GLU A 121 16.20 -12.01 7.24
N PHE A 122 15.53 -11.12 6.51
CA PHE A 122 15.48 -11.20 5.05
C PHE A 122 16.88 -11.08 4.44
N HIS A 123 17.71 -10.13 4.90
CA HIS A 123 19.08 -9.98 4.41
C HIS A 123 19.96 -11.23 4.64
N GLU A 124 19.84 -11.88 5.81
CA GLU A 124 20.56 -13.13 6.06
C GLU A 124 20.05 -14.26 5.16
N ASN A 125 18.74 -14.34 4.92
CA ASN A 125 18.16 -15.32 3.99
C ASN A 125 18.60 -15.11 2.53
N LEU A 126 18.91 -13.87 2.11
CA LEU A 126 19.46 -13.60 0.78
C LEU A 126 20.85 -14.21 0.54
N LYS A 127 21.60 -14.51 1.61
CA LYS A 127 22.94 -15.10 1.51
C LYS A 127 22.90 -16.62 1.35
N ASN A 128 21.79 -17.26 1.70
CA ASN A 128 21.62 -18.70 1.53
C ASN A 128 21.19 -19.00 0.10
N ASN A 129 22.02 -19.74 -0.64
CA ASN A 129 21.76 -20.07 -2.05
C ASN A 129 20.64 -21.10 -2.24
N ASP A 130 20.24 -21.81 -1.18
CA ASP A 130 19.13 -22.78 -1.24
C ASP A 130 17.77 -22.08 -1.20
N ASN A 131 17.72 -20.80 -0.83
CA ASN A 131 16.49 -20.02 -0.76
C ASN A 131 16.07 -19.52 -2.15
N ILE A 132 14.82 -19.80 -2.52
CA ILE A 132 14.20 -19.24 -3.72
C ILE A 132 13.61 -17.88 -3.39
N ILE A 133 14.16 -16.83 -4.01
CA ILE A 133 13.67 -15.45 -3.87
C ILE A 133 12.89 -15.11 -5.14
N ILE A 134 11.63 -14.70 -4.99
CA ILE A 134 10.74 -14.36 -6.10
C ILE A 134 10.38 -12.89 -6.01
N ASP A 135 10.68 -12.12 -7.05
CA ASP A 135 10.22 -10.73 -7.15
C ASP A 135 8.82 -10.71 -7.76
N VAL A 136 7.82 -10.50 -6.91
CA VAL A 136 6.41 -10.52 -7.31
C VAL A 136 5.93 -9.19 -7.91
N ARG A 137 6.82 -8.22 -8.16
CA ARG A 137 6.48 -6.93 -8.77
C ARG A 137 6.39 -7.04 -10.29
N ASN A 138 5.93 -5.97 -10.94
CA ASN A 138 5.89 -5.95 -12.41
C ASN A 138 7.31 -5.94 -12.99
N HIS A 139 7.45 -6.46 -14.20
CA HIS A 139 8.73 -6.62 -14.88
C HIS A 139 9.57 -5.32 -14.93
N TYR A 140 8.92 -4.16 -15.17
CA TYR A 140 9.63 -2.89 -15.24
C TYR A 140 10.28 -2.50 -13.89
N GLU A 141 9.67 -2.86 -12.76
CA GLU A 141 10.16 -2.55 -11.41
C GLU A 141 11.40 -3.39 -11.10
N TYR A 142 11.42 -4.65 -11.56
CA TYR A 142 12.59 -5.51 -11.49
C TYR A 142 13.76 -4.95 -12.29
N GLN A 143 13.50 -4.46 -13.51
CA GLN A 143 14.54 -3.88 -14.38
C GLN A 143 15.18 -2.62 -13.78
N LEU A 144 14.41 -1.82 -13.03
CA LEU A 144 14.94 -0.64 -12.33
C LEU A 144 15.84 -1.00 -11.14
N GLY A 145 15.65 -2.18 -10.55
CA GLY A 145 16.45 -2.68 -9.44
C GLY A 145 15.76 -3.82 -8.70
N HIS A 146 16.54 -4.81 -8.31
CA HIS A 146 16.06 -6.02 -7.64
C HIS A 146 17.14 -6.58 -6.70
N PHE A 147 16.74 -7.46 -5.80
CA PHE A 147 17.69 -8.18 -4.95
C PHE A 147 18.47 -9.21 -5.78
N LYS A 148 19.74 -9.40 -5.45
CA LYS A 148 20.59 -10.42 -6.09
C LYS A 148 19.92 -11.79 -6.01
N ASN A 149 19.99 -12.55 -7.11
CA ASN A 149 19.40 -13.88 -7.27
C ASN A 149 17.86 -13.94 -7.23
N ALA A 150 17.15 -12.81 -7.17
CA ALA A 150 15.70 -12.81 -7.25
C ALA A 150 15.22 -13.25 -8.64
N ILE A 151 14.33 -14.24 -8.68
CA ILE A 151 13.64 -14.70 -9.88
C ILE A 151 12.65 -13.63 -10.32
N ASN A 152 12.65 -13.33 -11.62
CA ASN A 152 11.73 -12.40 -12.26
C ASN A 152 10.66 -13.17 -13.04
N PRO A 153 9.38 -13.16 -12.59
CA PRO A 153 8.26 -13.77 -13.30
C PRO A 153 7.95 -13.15 -14.67
N LYS A 154 8.52 -11.98 -15.00
CA LYS A 154 8.27 -11.21 -16.22
C LYS A 154 6.79 -10.80 -16.42
N ILE A 155 6.02 -10.74 -15.33
CA ILE A 155 4.63 -10.31 -15.35
C ILE A 155 4.49 -8.81 -15.64
N LYS A 156 3.48 -8.42 -16.41
CA LYS A 156 3.16 -7.00 -16.67
C LYS A 156 2.23 -6.42 -15.63
N ASN A 157 1.38 -7.27 -15.05
CA ASN A 157 0.44 -6.90 -14.01
C ASN A 157 0.46 -7.96 -12.90
N PHE A 158 0.29 -7.54 -11.65
CA PHE A 158 0.27 -8.45 -10.50
C PHE A 158 -0.76 -9.60 -10.61
N ARG A 159 -1.91 -9.37 -11.25
CA ARG A 159 -2.94 -10.38 -11.55
C ARG A 159 -2.46 -11.54 -12.46
N GLU A 160 -1.30 -11.42 -13.08
CA GLU A 160 -0.70 -12.46 -13.93
C GLU A 160 0.18 -13.41 -13.10
N LEU A 161 0.48 -13.06 -11.84
CA LEU A 161 1.31 -13.88 -10.95
C LEU A 161 0.73 -15.29 -10.71
N PRO A 162 -0.59 -15.49 -10.48
CA PRO A 162 -1.12 -16.84 -10.28
C PRO A 162 -0.81 -17.79 -11.45
N LEU A 163 -0.93 -17.29 -12.69
CA LEU A 163 -0.62 -18.06 -13.90
C LEU A 163 0.86 -18.44 -14.05
N TRP A 164 1.76 -17.73 -13.35
CA TRP A 164 3.20 -18.04 -13.38
C TRP A 164 3.59 -19.09 -12.32
N VAL A 165 2.78 -19.24 -11.26
CA VAL A 165 3.05 -20.19 -10.18
C VAL A 165 2.53 -21.60 -10.52
N GLU A 166 1.48 -21.69 -11.35
CA GLU A 166 0.93 -22.94 -11.90
C GLU A 166 1.88 -23.60 -12.92
#